data_AF-A0AAV5YGC9-F1
#
_entry.id   AF-A0AAV5YGC9-F1
#
_cell.length_a   1.000
_cell.length_b   1.000
_cell.length_c   1.000
_cell.angle_alpha   90.00
_cell.angle_beta   90.00
_cell.angle_gamma   90.00
#
_symmetry.space_group_name_H-M   'P 1'
#
loop_
_entity.id
_entity.type
_entity.pdbx_description
1 polymer ?
#
loop_
_entity_poly.entity_id
_entity_poly.type
_entity_poly.pdbx_seq_one_letter_code
_entity_poly.pdbx_strand_id
1 'polypeptide(L)'
;MGIEAGTDDLRRHVLAVIRTAAPFAYCDACLGLRCNAAPAELAAVLRELTTGPQAPLARTRRVCYGCGRALELCTLAEHAGPA
;
A
#
# COMPACT_ATOMS: atom_id res chain seq x y z
N MET A 1 -12.76 -23.90 -5.69
CA MET A 1 -11.70 -23.25 -6.51
C MET A 1 -12.15 -21.83 -6.78
N GLY A 2 -11.32 -20.83 -6.42
CA GLY A 2 -11.62 -19.41 -6.67
C GLY A 2 -11.39 -18.49 -5.48
N ILE A 3 -10.23 -18.57 -4.81
CA ILE A 3 -9.80 -17.57 -3.80
C ILE A 3 -8.88 -16.51 -4.46
N GLU A 4 -8.45 -16.74 -5.70
CA GLU A 4 -7.49 -15.88 -6.42
C GLU A 4 -8.11 -14.57 -6.94
N ALA A 5 -9.43 -14.54 -7.20
CA ALA A 5 -10.10 -13.33 -7.68
C ALA A 5 -10.09 -12.20 -6.63
N GLY A 6 -10.33 -12.53 -5.35
CA GLY A 6 -10.40 -11.52 -4.28
C GLY A 6 -9.06 -10.83 -4.00
N THR A 7 -7.95 -11.57 -4.04
CA THR A 7 -6.62 -11.02 -3.76
C THR A 7 -6.12 -10.11 -4.88
N ASP A 8 -6.35 -10.47 -6.15
CA ASP A 8 -5.96 -9.64 -7.29
C ASP A 8 -6.78 -8.34 -7.36
N ASP A 9 -8.08 -8.41 -7.07
CA ASP A 9 -8.94 -7.24 -6.97
C ASP A 9 -8.51 -6.30 -5.82
N LEU A 10 -8.16 -6.86 -4.65
CA LEU A 10 -7.64 -6.08 -3.52
C LEU A 10 -6.30 -5.41 -3.87
N ARG A 11 -5.39 -6.12 -4.54
CA ARG A 11 -4.11 -5.59 -5.00
C ARG A 11 -4.30 -4.41 -5.95
N ARG A 12 -5.20 -4.54 -6.94
CA ARG A 12 -5.55 -3.44 -7.86
C ARG A 12 -6.16 -2.25 -7.11
N HIS A 13 -7.04 -2.51 -6.15
CA HIS A 13 -7.66 -1.45 -5.35
C HIS A 13 -6.65 -0.69 -4.47
N VAL A 14 -5.76 -1.42 -3.78
CA VAL A 14 -4.68 -0.84 -2.97
C VAL A 14 -3.75 0.03 -3.82
N LEU A 15 -3.35 -0.45 -5.00
CA LEU A 15 -2.53 0.34 -5.93
C LEU A 15 -3.27 1.57 -6.46
N ALA A 16 -4.57 1.48 -6.76
CA ALA A 16 -5.37 2.63 -7.20
C ALA A 16 -5.47 3.69 -6.10
N VAL A 17 -5.72 3.29 -4.85
CA VAL A 17 -5.76 4.20 -3.69
C VAL A 17 -4.40 4.86 -3.47
N ILE A 18 -3.30 4.10 -3.53
CA ILE A 18 -1.95 4.65 -3.32
C ILE A 18 -1.55 5.60 -4.46
N ARG A 19 -1.88 5.27 -5.72
CA ARG A 19 -1.57 6.09 -6.91
C ARG A 19 -2.36 7.39 -6.96
N THR A 20 -3.64 7.36 -6.61
CA THR A 20 -4.50 8.57 -6.57
C THR A 20 -4.21 9.47 -5.37
N ALA A 21 -3.57 8.93 -4.33
CA ALA A 21 -3.23 9.66 -3.11
C ALA A 21 -1.75 10.13 -3.01
N ALA A 22 -0.94 10.05 -4.07
CA ALA A 22 0.49 10.38 -3.98
C ALA A 22 0.73 11.84 -3.51
N PRO A 23 1.69 12.16 -2.61
CA PRO A 23 2.60 11.33 -1.79
C PRO A 23 2.16 11.09 -0.32
N PHE A 24 0.87 11.22 0.02
CA PHE A 24 0.41 11.31 1.42
C PHE A 24 -0.40 10.09 1.85
N ALA A 25 0.30 9.02 2.23
CA ALA A 25 -0.33 7.72 2.46
C ALA A 25 -0.98 7.60 3.84
N TYR A 26 -2.01 6.77 3.91
CA TYR A 26 -2.58 6.28 5.16
C TYR A 26 -1.64 5.24 5.78
N CYS A 27 -1.64 5.09 7.11
CA CYS A 27 -1.03 3.92 7.73
C CYS A 27 -1.82 2.66 7.40
N ASP A 28 -1.17 1.50 7.49
CA ASP A 28 -1.75 0.20 7.13
C ASP A 28 -3.14 0.01 7.75
N ALA A 29 -3.35 0.40 9.02
CA ALA A 29 -4.67 0.35 9.65
C ALA A 29 -5.72 1.25 8.98
N CYS A 30 -5.39 2.52 8.72
CA CYS A 30 -6.31 3.46 8.05
C CYS A 30 -6.53 3.10 6.57
N LEU A 31 -5.54 2.48 5.93
CA LEU A 31 -5.67 1.95 4.58
C LEU A 31 -6.61 0.74 4.56
N GLY A 32 -6.51 -0.16 5.54
CA GLY A 32 -7.41 -1.30 5.68
C GLY A 32 -8.87 -0.88 5.85
N LEU A 33 -9.13 0.14 6.67
CA LEU A 33 -10.47 0.73 6.80
C LEU A 33 -10.99 1.29 5.47
N ARG A 34 -10.14 1.99 4.70
CA ARG A 34 -10.54 2.56 3.40
C ARG A 34 -10.79 1.50 2.33
N CYS A 35 -9.98 0.45 2.32
CA CYS A 35 -10.13 -0.67 1.41
C CYS A 35 -11.18 -1.69 1.88
N ASN A 36 -11.81 -1.48 3.05
CA ASN A 36 -12.68 -2.44 3.71
C ASN A 36 -12.07 -3.86 3.76
N ALA A 37 -10.78 -3.94 4.11
CA ALA A 37 -9.99 -5.17 4.07
C ALA A 37 -9.55 -5.59 5.47
N ALA A 38 -9.46 -6.90 5.72
CA ALA A 38 -8.94 -7.40 6.98
C ALA A 38 -7.43 -7.08 7.11
N PRO A 39 -6.92 -6.82 8.34
CA PRO A 39 -5.50 -6.49 8.53
C PRO A 39 -4.53 -7.52 7.96
N ALA A 40 -4.88 -8.81 8.03
CA ALA A 40 -4.04 -9.90 7.52
C ALA A 40 -3.94 -9.90 5.98
N GLU A 41 -5.06 -9.67 5.29
CA GLU A 41 -5.12 -9.62 3.82
C GLU A 41 -4.34 -8.41 3.31
N LEU A 42 -4.53 -7.25 3.94
CA LEU A 42 -3.79 -6.05 3.59
C LEU A 42 -2.29 -6.22 3.84
N ALA A 43 -1.89 -6.83 4.95
CA ALA A 43 -0.48 -7.07 5.25
C ALA A 43 0.20 -7.99 4.22
N ALA A 44 -0.52 -9.01 3.72
CA ALA A 44 -0.03 -9.88 2.65
C ALA A 44 0.20 -9.09 1.35
N VAL A 45 -0.80 -8.31 0.92
CA VAL A 45 -0.72 -7.47 -0.29
C VAL A 45 0.40 -6.42 -0.17
N LEU A 46 0.50 -5.71 0.95
CA LEU A 46 1.55 -4.72 1.15
C LEU A 46 2.95 -5.35 1.17
N ARG A 47 3.09 -6.57 1.71
CA ARG A 47 4.35 -7.31 1.67
C ARG A 47 4.76 -7.59 0.24
N GLU A 48 3.87 -8.19 -0.56
CA GLU A 48 4.15 -8.46 -1.99
C GLU A 48 4.54 -7.20 -2.78
N LEU A 49 3.90 -6.07 -2.48
CA LEU A 49 4.16 -4.80 -3.16
C LEU A 49 5.41 -4.06 -2.65
N THR A 50 5.98 -4.47 -1.51
CA THR A 50 7.20 -3.88 -0.93
C THR A 50 8.43 -4.80 -1.03
N THR A 51 8.25 -6.09 -1.31
CA THR A 51 9.35 -7.06 -1.46
C THR A 51 9.55 -7.48 -2.91
N GLY A 52 10.76 -7.29 -3.44
CA GLY A 52 11.18 -7.78 -4.76
C GLY A 52 12.07 -6.78 -5.52
N PRO A 53 12.80 -7.24 -6.56
CA PRO A 53 13.69 -6.39 -7.35
C PRO A 53 12.97 -5.28 -8.14
N GLN A 54 11.64 -5.38 -8.27
CA GLN A 54 10.77 -4.39 -8.92
C GLN A 54 9.62 -3.98 -8.00
N ALA A 55 9.84 -3.97 -6.67
CA ALA A 55 8.81 -3.59 -5.72
C ALA A 55 8.31 -2.15 -6.00
N PRO A 56 7.02 -1.97 -6.35
CA PRO A 56 6.49 -0.65 -6.71
C PRO A 56 6.33 0.27 -5.49
N LEU A 57 6.42 -0.26 -4.27
CA LEU A 57 6.26 0.49 -3.03
C LEU A 57 7.54 0.47 -2.18
N ALA A 58 7.83 1.61 -1.55
CA ALA A 58 8.85 1.76 -0.52
C ALA A 58 8.19 2.14 0.82
N ARG A 59 8.88 1.87 1.93
CA ARG A 59 8.47 2.35 3.26
C ARG A 59 9.13 3.70 3.53
N THR A 60 8.33 4.73 3.80
CA THR A 60 8.82 6.09 4.08
C THR A 60 8.14 6.65 5.31
N ARG A 61 8.89 7.34 6.18
CA ARG A 61 8.32 8.02 7.36
C ARG A 61 7.57 9.30 6.96
N ARG A 62 6.26 9.35 7.23
CA ARG A 62 5.35 10.47 6.92
C ARG A 62 4.20 10.54 7.93
N VAL A 63 3.43 11.63 7.90
CA VAL A 63 2.20 11.78 8.70
C VAL A 63 1.03 11.12 7.97
N CYS A 64 0.33 10.19 8.64
CA CYS A 64 -0.87 9.55 8.13
C CYS A 64 -2.05 10.51 8.10
N TYR A 65 -2.77 10.60 6.97
CA TYR A 65 -3.94 11.48 6.84
C TYR A 65 -5.17 11.03 7.64
N GLY A 66 -5.29 9.72 7.90
CA GLY A 66 -6.43 9.19 8.66
C GLY A 66 -6.30 9.43 10.17
N CYS A 67 -5.10 9.22 10.72
CA CYS A 67 -4.90 9.27 12.18
C CYS A 67 -3.95 10.38 12.65
N GLY A 68 -3.35 11.17 11.76
CA GLY A 68 -2.45 12.28 12.09
C GLY A 68 -1.10 11.88 12.68
N ARG A 69 -0.81 10.57 12.83
CA ARG A 69 0.45 10.09 13.43
C ARG A 69 1.58 10.02 12.39
N ALA A 70 2.79 10.39 12.81
CA ALA A 70 4.01 10.21 12.04
C ALA A 70 4.52 8.76 12.18
N LEU A 71 4.44 7.97 11.11
CA LEU A 71 4.74 6.53 11.07
C LEU A 71 5.46 6.17 9.76
N GLU A 72 5.98 4.94 9.65
CA GLU A 72 6.45 4.40 8.38
C GLU A 72 5.28 3.89 7.54
N LEU A 73 5.11 4.45 6.35
CA LEU A 73 3.97 4.23 5.46
C LEU A 73 4.45 3.66 4.13
N CYS A 74 3.64 2.83 3.48
CA CYS A 74 3.88 2.43 2.09
C CYS A 74 3.60 3.60 1.16
N THR A 75 4.59 3.99 0.37
CA THR A 75 4.49 5.01 -0.68
C THR A 75 4.96 4.43 -2.00
N LEU A 76 4.61 5.06 -3.13
CA LEU A 76 5.22 4.70 -4.41
C LEU A 76 6.75 4.82 -4.26
N ALA A 77 7.47 3.79 -4.68
CA ALA A 77 8.90 3.91 -4.86
C ALA A 77 9.11 4.97 -5.95
N GLU A 78 9.87 6.02 -5.63
CA GLU A 78 10.39 6.90 -6.67
C GLU A 78 11.14 5.98 -7.63
N HIS A 79 10.67 5.85 -8.87
CA HIS A 79 11.50 5.20 -9.88
C HIS A 79 12.74 6.08 -9.95
N ALA A 80 13.86 5.61 -9.40
CA ALA A 80 15.15 6.14 -9.80
C ALA A 80 15.17 5.96 -11.32
N GLY A 81 14.92 7.06 -12.05
CA GLY A 81 15.28 7.14 -13.45
C GLY A 81 16.75 6.72 -13.58
N PRO A 82 17.15 6.13 -14.72
CA PRO A 82 18.51 5.63 -14.87
C PRO A 82 19.50 6.72 -14.47
N ALA A 83 20.39 6.35 -13.54
CA ALA A 83 21.53 7.17 -13.11
C ALA A 83 22.46 7.49 -14.28
#